data_AF-A0A1A8BWJ6-F1
#
_entry.id   AF-A0A1A8BWJ6-F1
#
_cell.length_a   1.000
_cell.length_b   1.000
_cell.length_c   1.000
_cell.angle_alpha   90.00
_cell.angle_beta   90.00
_cell.angle_gamma   90.00
#
_symmetry.space_group_name_H-M   'P 1'
#
loop_
_entity.id
_entity.type
_entity.pdbx_description
1 polymer ?
#
loop_
_entity_poly.entity_id
_entity_poly.type
_entity_poly.pdbx_seq_one_letter_code
_entity_poly.pdbx_strand_id
1 'polypeptide(L)'
;NSFKFTCLSGETEPAACRDYQEIKIQEQVQRLSVGSIPRSLVVVLEDDLVDLCKSGDDVTVYGVMSLRWKPFREGLGCEAE
;
A
#
# COMPACT_ATOMS: atom_id res chain seq x y z
N ASN A 1 4.94 1.69 13.45
CA ASN A 1 4.15 2.85 13.03
C ASN A 1 2.73 2.40 12.75
N SER A 2 1.84 2.52 13.73
CA SER A 2 0.41 2.29 13.55
C SER A 2 -0.23 3.66 13.40
N PHE A 3 -0.96 3.89 12.31
CA PHE A 3 -1.76 5.09 12.15
C PHE A 3 -3.05 4.89 12.95
N LYS A 4 -3.19 5.60 14.06
CA LYS A 4 -4.43 5.57 14.84
C LYS A 4 -5.48 6.36 14.07
N PHE A 5 -6.48 5.66 13.53
CA PHE A 5 -7.62 6.30 12.88
C PHE A 5 -8.29 7.24 13.89
N THR A 6 -8.41 8.51 13.53
CA THR A 6 -9.15 9.50 14.32
C THR A 6 -10.35 9.89 13.48
N CYS A 7 -11.56 9.53 13.91
CA CYS A 7 -12.79 9.89 13.20
C CYS A 7 -12.92 11.42 13.15
N LEU A 8 -13.12 11.99 11.96
CA LEU A 8 -13.25 13.44 11.77
C LEU A 8 -14.59 13.98 12.30
N SER A 9 -15.58 13.11 12.54
CA SER A 9 -16.84 13.42 13.21
C SER A 9 -16.75 13.02 14.68
N GLY A 10 -16.53 13.99 15.58
CA GLY A 10 -16.37 13.76 17.02
C GLY A 10 -17.57 13.16 17.77
N GLU A 11 -18.65 12.79 17.07
CA GLU A 11 -19.92 12.34 17.66
C GLU A 11 -20.49 11.06 17.02
N THR A 12 -19.82 10.45 16.05
CA THR A 12 -20.34 9.26 15.35
C THR A 12 -19.25 8.20 15.28
N GLU A 13 -19.57 6.99 15.75
CA GLU A 13 -18.79 5.78 15.48
C GLU A 13 -18.43 5.74 13.99
N PRO A 14 -17.23 5.25 13.59
CA PRO A 14 -16.86 5.16 12.18
C PRO A 14 -17.99 4.47 11.41
N ALA A 15 -18.56 5.16 10.42
CA ALA A 15 -19.76 4.70 9.71
C ALA A 15 -19.58 3.31 9.07
N ALA A 16 -18.33 2.95 8.77
CA ALA A 16 -17.89 1.59 8.44
C ALA A 16 -16.38 1.46 8.69
N CYS A 17 -15.93 0.26 9.07
CA CYS A 17 -14.54 -0.15 9.04
C CYS A 17 -14.34 -1.12 7.86
N ARG A 18 -13.16 -1.09 7.24
CA ARG A 18 -12.77 -2.00 6.16
C ARG A 18 -11.47 -2.69 6.51
N ASP A 19 -11.37 -3.98 6.19
CA ASP A 19 -10.12 -4.74 6.31
C ASP A 19 -9.10 -4.21 5.29
N TYR A 20 -7.88 -3.95 5.76
CA TYR A 20 -6.84 -3.28 4.99
C TYR A 20 -5.48 -3.90 5.26
N GLN A 21 -4.74 -4.20 4.19
CA GLN A 21 -3.38 -4.72 4.28
C GLN A 21 -2.50 -4.11 3.19
N GLU A 22 -1.31 -3.67 3.56
CA GLU A 22 -0.26 -3.30 2.62
C GLU A 22 0.77 -4.43 2.52
N ILE A 23 1.02 -4.89 1.31
CA ILE A 23 2.10 -5.84 1.03
C ILE A 23 3.15 -5.20 0.13
N LYS A 24 4.41 -5.61 0.29
CA LYS A 24 5.50 -5.20 -0.59
C LYS A 24 5.82 -6.35 -1.54
N ILE A 25 5.56 -6.14 -2.83
CA ILE A 25 5.97 -7.07 -3.88
C ILE A 25 7.32 -6.65 -4.45
N GLN A 26 8.13 -7.62 -4.85
CA GLN A 26 9.42 -7.38 -5.47
C GLN A 26 9.49 -8.07 -6.84
N GLU A 27 10.23 -7.48 -7.77
CA GLU A 27 10.52 -8.14 -9.05
C GLU A 27 11.19 -9.51 -8.85
N GLN A 28 10.88 -10.44 -9.76
CA GLN A 28 11.52 -11.75 -9.79
C GLN A 28 12.99 -11.61 -10.20
N VAL A 29 13.90 -11.82 -9.24
CA VAL A 29 15.36 -11.62 -9.41
C VAL A 29 15.93 -12.42 -10.58
N GLN A 30 15.40 -13.62 -10.82
CA GLN A 30 15.83 -14.51 -11.91
C GLN A 30 15.61 -13.92 -13.31
N ARG A 31 14.77 -12.88 -13.43
CA ARG A 31 14.45 -12.21 -14.69
C ARG A 31 15.20 -10.89 -14.88
N LEU A 32 16.04 -10.50 -13.91
CA LEU A 32 16.80 -9.26 -13.95
C LEU A 32 18.19 -9.48 -14.55
N SER A 33 18.73 -8.44 -15.19
CA SER A 33 20.12 -8.43 -15.65
C SER A 33 21.11 -8.49 -14.48
N VAL A 34 22.27 -9.12 -14.70
CA VAL A 34 23.35 -9.19 -13.70
C VAL A 34 23.76 -7.78 -13.28
N GLY A 35 23.84 -7.56 -11.96
CA GLY A 35 24.20 -6.27 -11.37
C GLY A 35 23.01 -5.33 -11.12
N SER A 36 21.79 -5.70 -11.53
CA SER A 36 20.58 -4.93 -11.20
C SER A 36 20.15 -5.14 -9.75
N ILE A 37 19.61 -4.07 -9.15
CA ILE A 37 18.96 -4.13 -7.84
C ILE A 37 17.46 -4.29 -8.07
N PRO A 38 16.81 -5.34 -7.53
CA PRO A 38 15.37 -5.56 -7.69
C PRO A 38 14.56 -4.37 -7.17
N ARG A 39 13.60 -3.90 -7.96
CA ARG A 39 12.63 -2.88 -7.55
C ARG A 39 11.45 -3.54 -6.85
N SER A 40 10.72 -2.72 -6.10
CA SER A 40 9.57 -3.14 -5.33
C SER A 40 8.43 -2.15 -5.45
N LEU A 41 7.21 -2.64 -5.31
CA LEU A 41 5.99 -1.84 -5.24
C LEU A 41 5.22 -2.20 -3.98
N VAL A 42 4.50 -1.21 -3.43
CA VAL A 42 3.50 -1.44 -2.39
C VAL A 42 2.15 -1.69 -3.06
N VAL A 43 1.47 -2.75 -2.63
CA VAL A 43 0.12 -3.10 -3.08
C VAL A 43 -0.80 -3.03 -1.87
N VAL A 44 -1.94 -2.38 -2.06
CA VAL A 44 -3.03 -2.32 -1.07
C VAL A 44 -4.02 -3.43 -1.37
N LEU A 45 -4.31 -4.25 -0.38
CA LEU A 45 -5.34 -5.28 -0.38
C LEU A 45 -6.46 -4.84 0.57
N GLU A 46 -7.69 -5.04 0.12
CA GLU A 46 -8.90 -4.64 0.84
C GLU A 46 -9.91 -5.79 0.89
N ASP A 47 -10.80 -5.76 1.87
CA ASP A 47 -11.91 -6.71 2.02
C ASP A 47 -11.43 -8.18 1.99
N ASP A 48 -11.91 -8.98 1.05
CA ASP A 48 -11.63 -10.42 0.93
C ASP A 48 -10.22 -10.74 0.42
N LEU A 49 -9.47 -9.74 -0.05
CA LEU A 49 -8.10 -9.91 -0.51
C LEU A 49 -7.07 -9.93 0.61
N VAL A 50 -7.45 -9.50 1.81
CA VAL A 50 -6.56 -9.46 2.98
C VAL A 50 -6.16 -10.88 3.39
N ASP A 51 -4.88 -11.06 3.74
CA ASP A 51 -4.26 -12.31 4.19
C ASP A 51 -4.28 -13.47 3.19
N LEU A 52 -4.54 -13.21 1.90
CA LEU A 52 -4.51 -14.22 0.85
C LEU A 52 -3.10 -14.72 0.48
N CYS A 53 -2.06 -13.92 0.73
CA CYS A 53 -0.67 -14.30 0.43
C CYS A 53 0.26 -14.07 1.62
N LYS A 54 1.37 -14.80 1.64
CA LYS A 54 2.41 -14.73 2.66
C LYS A 54 3.76 -14.40 2.05
N SER A 55 4.69 -13.99 2.92
CA SER A 55 6.07 -13.71 2.51
C SER A 55 6.70 -14.93 1.83
N GLY A 56 7.22 -14.72 0.62
CA GLY A 56 7.84 -15.78 -0.19
C GLY A 56 6.95 -16.36 -1.27
N ASP A 57 5.65 -16.04 -1.29
CA ASP A 57 4.74 -16.46 -2.35
C ASP A 57 5.05 -15.74 -3.67
N ASP A 58 5.05 -16.49 -4.78
CA ASP A 58 5.05 -15.94 -6.13
C ASP A 58 3.61 -15.56 -6.51
N VAL A 59 3.33 -14.26 -6.58
CA VAL A 59 1.98 -13.72 -6.81
C VAL A 59 1.86 -13.00 -8.15
N THR A 60 0.68 -13.10 -8.77
CA THR A 60 0.28 -12.24 -9.89
C THR A 60 -0.82 -11.31 -9.44
N VAL A 61 -0.57 -10.00 -9.48
CA VAL A 61 -1.48 -8.97 -8.99
C VAL A 61 -2.15 -8.25 -10.16
N TYR A 62 -3.47 -8.13 -10.12
CA TYR A 62 -4.26 -7.29 -11.03
C TYR A 62 -4.87 -6.15 -10.24
N GLY A 63 -4.71 -4.92 -10.72
CA GLY A 63 -5.21 -3.74 -10.00
C GLY A 63 -4.98 -2.45 -10.77
N VAL A 64 -5.24 -1.33 -10.09
CA VAL A 64 -5.02 0.01 -10.62
C VAL A 64 -3.79 0.63 -9.98
N MET A 65 -3.01 1.37 -10.78
CA MET A 65 -1.87 2.10 -10.27
C MET A 65 -2.34 3.40 -9.63
N SER A 66 -1.93 3.64 -8.38
CA SER A 66 -2.24 4.85 -7.62
C SER A 66 -0.97 5.51 -7.12
N LEU A 67 -0.98 6.84 -7.07
CA LEU A 67 0.10 7.64 -6.48
C LEU A 67 -0.32 8.05 -5.07
N ARG A 68 0.48 7.68 -4.07
CA ARG A 68 0.28 8.10 -2.69
C ARG A 68 0.99 9.42 -2.48
N TRP A 69 0.25 10.45 -2.09
CA TRP A 69 0.78 11.77 -1.82
C TRP A 69 0.93 11.98 -0.32
N LYS A 70 2.00 12.67 0.09
CA LYS A 70 2.11 13.17 1.46
C LYS A 70 0.94 14.13 1.74
N PRO A 71 0.52 14.27 3.01
CA PRO A 71 -0.52 15.22 3.38
C PRO A 71 -0.19 16.62 2.86
N PHE A 72 -1.18 17.26 2.23
CA PHE A 72 -1.03 18.62 1.75
C PHE A 72 -0.69 19.55 2.91
N ARG A 73 0.33 20.39 2.71
CA ARG A 73 0.69 21.46 3.63
C ARG A 73 0.74 22.75 2.83
N GLU A 74 -0.01 23.75 3.28
CA GLU A 74 -0.05 25.05 2.63
C GLU A 74 1.37 25.63 2.52
N GLY A 75 1.74 26.11 1.33
CA GLY A 75 3.07 26.65 1.05
C GLY A 75 4.16 25.62 0.76
N LEU A 76 3.88 24.31 0.80
CA LEU A 76 4.79 23.25 0.37
C LEU A 76 4.32 22.60 -0.93
N GLY A 77 5.27 22.20 -1.79
CA GLY A 77 4.97 21.46 -3.01
C GLY A 77 4.42 20.07 -2.72
N CYS A 78 3.52 19.57 -3.58
CA CYS A 78 3.01 18.21 -3.47
C CYS A 78 4.14 17.20 -3.68
N GLU A 79 4.33 16.28 -2.73
CA GLU A 79 5.37 15.26 -2.78
C GLU A 79 4.70 13.87 -2.77
N ALA A 80 5.05 13.03 -3.74
CA ALA A 80 4.67 11.63 -3.76
C ALA A 80 5.52 10.85 -2.75
N GLU A 81 4.96 9.80 -2.17
CA GLU A 81 5.66 8.86 -1.29
C GLU A 81 6.56 7.88 -2.06
#